data_AF-A0A847WDU0-F1
#
_entry.id   AF-A0A847WDU0-F1
#
_cell.length_a   1.000
_cell.length_b   1.000
_cell.length_c   1.000
_cell.angle_alpha   90.00
_cell.angle_beta   90.00
_cell.angle_gamma   90.00
#
_symmetry.space_group_name_H-M   'P 1'
#
loop_
_entity.id
_entity.type
_entity.pdbx_description
1 polymer ?
#
loop_
_entity_poly.entity_id
_entity_poly.type
_entity_poly.pdbx_seq_one_letter_code
_entity_poly.pdbx_strand_id
1 'polypeptide(L)' 'MLKIVLVEDEVRSREGLKRLLDKYPKLYTVVGEASNGTEGYHIIK' A
#
# COMPACT_ATOMS: atom_id res chain seq x y z
N MET A 1 14.34 -5.67 0.38
CA MET A 1 13.30 -4.76 -0.12
C MET A 1 12.00 -5.55 -0.24
N LEU A 2 11.00 -5.20 0.56
CA LEU A 2 9.70 -5.86 0.60
C LEU A 2 8.70 -5.08 -0.26
N LYS A 3 7.94 -5.81 -1.09
CA LYS A 3 6.85 -5.25 -1.90
C LYS A 3 5.56 -5.31 -1.08
N ILE A 4 4.86 -4.19 -0.99
CA ILE A 4 3.63 -4.05 -0.18
C ILE A 4 2.49 -3.61 -1.09
N VAL A 5 1.34 -4.27 -0.98
CA VAL A 5 0.06 -3.73 -1.46
C VAL A 5 -0.64 -3.11 -0.27
N LEU A 6 -1.03 -1.85 -0.37
CA LEU A 6 -1.70 -1.14 0.70
C LEU A 6 -3.22 -1.23 0.53
N VAL A 7 -3.89 -1.92 1.44
CA VAL A 7 -5.36 -2.08 1.43
C VAL A 7 -5.93 -1.31 2.61
N GLU A 8 -6.69 -0.26 2.33
CA GLU A 8 -7.23 0.67 3.33
C GLU A 8 -8.41 1.40 2.68
N ASP A 9 -9.59 1.40 3.31
CA ASP A 9 -10.81 1.99 2.74
C ASP A 9 -10.84 3.52 2.91
N GLU A 10 -10.23 4.06 3.96
CA GLU A 10 -10.18 5.49 4.20
C GLU A 10 -8.98 6.15 3.47
N VAL A 11 -9.28 7.14 2.62
CA VAL A 11 -8.29 7.75 1.73
C VAL A 11 -7.15 8.43 2.49
N ARG A 12 -7.43 9.14 3.60
CA ARG A 12 -6.39 9.86 4.35
C ARG A 12 -5.46 8.91 5.11
N SER A 13 -6.00 7.83 5.68
CA SER A 13 -5.23 6.76 6.30
C SER A 13 -4.29 6.10 5.28
N ARG A 14 -4.79 5.80 4.07
CA ARG A 14 -4.00 5.24 2.98
C ARG A 14 -2.84 6.16 2.56
N GLU A 15 -3.11 7.45 2.38
CA GLU A 15 -2.09 8.46 2.09
C GLU A 15 -1.04 8.57 3.21
N GLY A 16 -1.49 8.56 4.48
CA GLY A 16 -0.61 8.63 5.65
C GLY A 16 0.35 7.44 5.73
N LEU A 17 -0.17 6.22 5.51
CA LEU A 17 0.64 5.00 5.48
C LEU A 17 1.65 5.00 4.33
N LYS A 18 1.23 5.42 3.13
CA LYS A 18 2.14 5.57 1.98
C LYS A 18 3.31 6.50 2.31
N ARG A 19 3.01 7.71 2.83
CA ARG A 19 4.03 8.68 3.24
C ARG A 19 4.96 8.14 4.33
N LEU A 20 4.47 7.28 5.23
CA LEU A 20 5.30 6.62 6.23
C LEU A 20 6.27 5.62 5.58
N LEU A 21 5.77 4.78 4.69
CA LEU A 21 6.58 3.76 3.99
C LEU A 21 7.63 4.40 3.07
N ASP A 22 7.29 5.51 2.41
CA ASP A 22 8.20 6.28 1.55
C ASP A 22 9.44 6.81 2.29
N LYS A 23 9.40 6.91 3.64
CA LYS A 23 10.57 7.28 4.45
C LYS A 23 11.64 6.18 4.51
N TYR A 24 11.31 4.96 4.10
CA TYR A 24 12.20 3.80 4.16
C TYR A 24 12.32 3.09 2.80
N PRO A 25 12.79 3.79 1.74
CA PRO A 25 12.74 3.29 0.36
C PRO A 25 13.66 2.07 0.11
N LYS A 26 14.66 1.84 0.98
CA LYS A 26 15.53 0.66 0.90
C LYS A 26 14.89 -0.59 1.52
N LEU A 27 13.88 -0.41 2.37
CA LEU A 27 13.19 -1.48 3.08
C LEU A 27 11.89 -1.85 2.40
N TYR A 28 11.10 -0.87 1.97
CA TYR A 28 9.76 -1.07 1.45
C TYR A 28 9.55 -0.42 0.08
N THR A 29 8.65 -1.00 -0.71
CA THR A 29 8.14 -0.41 -1.95
C THR A 29 6.65 -0.71 -2.03
N VAL A 30 5.83 0.33 -2.08
CA VAL A 30 4.39 0.19 -2.34
C VAL A 30 4.21 -0.13 -3.82
N VAL A 31 3.66 -1.29 -4.13
CA VAL A 31 3.45 -1.78 -5.51
C VAL A 31 2.01 -1.67 -5.97
N GLY A 32 1.11 -1.28 -5.08
CA GLY A 32 -0.29 -1.03 -5.38
C GLY A 32 -1.04 -0.52 -4.16
N GLU A 33 -2.17 0.13 -4.42
CA GLU A 33 -3.10 0.65 -3.43
C GLU A 33 -4.50 0.13 -3.78
N ALA A 34 -5.29 -0.19 -2.75
CA ALA A 34 -6.65 -0.70 -2.90
C ALA A 34 -7.55 -0.12 -1.80
N SER A 35 -8.82 0.11 -2.15
CA SER A 35 -9.84 0.60 -1.21
C SER A 35 -10.59 -0.52 -0.49
N ASN A 36 -10.39 -1.77 -0.92
CA ASN A 36 -11.06 -2.93 -0.35
C ASN A 36 -10.27 -4.22 -0.65
N GLY A 37 -10.66 -5.31 0.02
CA GLY A 37 -9.99 -6.61 -0.11
C GLY A 37 -10.06 -7.19 -1.52
N THR A 38 -11.15 -6.97 -2.27
CA THR A 38 -11.30 -7.48 -3.64
C THR A 38 -10.30 -6.81 -4.57
N GLU A 39 -10.19 -5.48 -4.53
CA GLU A 39 -9.17 -4.74 -5.29
C GLU A 39 -7.76 -5.18 -4.92
N GLY A 40 -7.47 -5.29 -3.62
CA GLY A 40 -6.16 -5.73 -3.13
C GLY A 40 -5.78 -7.13 -3.62
N TYR A 41 -6.75 -8.06 -3.63
CA TYR A 41 -6.57 -9.41 -4.14
C TYR A 41 -6.25 -9.42 -5.64
N HIS A 42 -6.90 -8.58 -6.45
CA HIS A 42 -6.64 -8.51 -7.90
C HIS A 42 -5.26 -7.92 -8.22
N ILE A 43 -4.65 -7.14 -7.32
CA ILE A 43 -3.29 -6.60 -7.50
C ILE A 43 -2.22 -7.67 -7.26
N ILE A 44 -2.47 -8.62 -6.35
CA ILE A 44 -1.50 -9.68 -6.00
C ILE A 44 -1.65 -10.96 -6.82
N LYS A 45 -2.70 -11.05 -7.65
CA LYS A 45 -2.98 -12.20 -8.52
C LYS A 45 -2.30 -12.04 -9.86
#